data_AF-R9SKK0-F1
#
_entry.id   AF-R9SKK0-F1
#
_cell.length_a   1.000
_cell.length_b   1.000
_cell.length_c   1.000
_cell.angle_alpha   90.00
_cell.angle_beta   90.00
_cell.angle_gamma   90.00
#
_symmetry.space_group_name_H-M   'P 1'
#
loop_
_entity.id
_entity.type
_entity.pdbx_description
1 polymer ?
#
loop_
_entity_poly.entity_id
_entity_poly.type
_entity_poly.pdbx_seq_one_letter_code
_entity_poly.pdbx_strand_id
1 'polypeptide(L)'
;MMDVNITNYGTLEKNRNFIVYTVSNLDDRSLKYLSENLEDEHTVEDGKLVITMYFTDKYYPFISDLAHYRFDDFKAREEIEMLVYLSGFLEDIL
;
A
#
# COMPACT_ATOMS: atom_id res chain seq x y z
N MET A 1 -11.83 4.29 -11.26
CA MET A 1 -10.35 4.30 -11.31
C MET A 1 -9.92 3.92 -9.91
N MET A 2 -9.00 2.97 -9.77
CA MET A 2 -8.53 2.49 -8.47
C MET A 2 -7.84 3.64 -7.72
N ASP A 3 -8.21 3.84 -6.46
CA ASP A 3 -7.63 4.88 -5.60
C ASP A 3 -6.87 4.22 -4.45
N VAL A 4 -5.61 4.64 -4.24
CA VAL A 4 -4.73 4.13 -3.18
C VAL A 4 -4.42 5.26 -2.22
N ASN A 5 -4.62 5.03 -0.92
CA ASN A 5 -4.27 5.99 0.12
C ASN A 5 -3.52 5.32 1.27
N ILE A 6 -2.46 5.95 1.78
CA ILE A 6 -1.84 5.57 3.03
C ILE A 6 -2.69 6.10 4.18
N THR A 7 -3.22 5.19 4.99
CA THR A 7 -4.11 5.50 6.12
C THR A 7 -3.46 5.32 7.48
N ASN A 8 -2.38 4.53 7.56
CA ASN A 8 -1.56 4.40 8.75
C ASN A 8 -0.12 4.04 8.38
N TYR A 9 0.84 4.38 9.23
CA TYR A 9 2.23 4.02 9.07
C TYR A 9 2.96 4.19 10.40
N GLY A 10 4.10 3.51 10.55
CA GLY A 10 4.96 3.73 11.70
C GLY A 10 5.96 2.61 11.91
N THR A 11 6.43 2.52 13.15
CA THR A 11 7.42 1.53 13.60
C THR A 11 6.88 0.80 14.80
N LEU A 12 6.78 -0.54 14.73
CA LEU A 12 6.34 -1.37 15.84
C LEU A 12 7.50 -1.72 16.78
N GLU A 13 8.61 -2.19 16.21
CA GLU A 13 9.85 -2.58 16.89
C GLU A 13 11.07 -2.15 16.07
N LYS A 14 12.29 -2.31 16.59
CA LYS A 14 13.52 -2.04 15.83
C LYS A 14 13.50 -2.80 14.50
N ASN A 15 13.70 -2.10 13.38
CA ASN A 15 13.67 -2.66 12.03
C ASN A 15 12.33 -3.27 11.57
N ARG A 16 11.21 -2.94 12.24
CA ARG A 16 9.88 -3.39 11.83
C ARG A 16 8.98 -2.17 11.60
N ASN A 17 9.21 -1.52 10.47
CA ASN A 17 8.37 -0.43 10.00
C ASN A 17 7.21 -0.98 9.18
N PHE A 18 6.10 -0.24 9.14
CA PHE A 18 4.92 -0.65 8.38
C PHE A 18 4.25 0.54 7.71
N ILE A 19 3.52 0.24 6.63
CA ILE A 19 2.59 1.14 5.95
C ILE A 19 1.31 0.38 5.70
N VAL A 20 0.18 1.00 6.03
CA VAL A 20 -1.16 0.51 5.73
C VAL A 20 -1.74 1.34 4.60
N TYR A 21 -2.07 0.65 3.52
CA TYR A 21 -2.73 1.20 2.33
C TYR A 21 -4.20 0.81 2.36
N THR A 22 -5.08 1.76 2.05
CA THR A 22 -6.48 1.50 1.77
C THR A 22 -6.72 1.75 0.29
N VAL A 23 -7.17 0.70 -0.40
CA VAL A 23 -7.48 0.71 -1.83
C VAL A 23 -8.99 0.70 -2.00
N SER A 24 -9.49 1.69 -2.72
CA SER A 24 -10.91 1.87 -2.99
C SER A 24 -11.19 2.01 -4.48
N ASN A 25 -12.48 2.05 -4.85
CA ASN A 25 -12.94 2.17 -6.24
C ASN A 25 -12.48 1.00 -7.15
N LEU A 26 -12.38 -0.19 -6.55
CA LEU A 26 -12.25 -1.47 -7.22
C LEU A 26 -13.65 -2.03 -7.56
N ASP A 27 -13.79 -2.62 -8.74
CA ASP A 27 -14.96 -3.47 -9.04
C ASP A 27 -14.81 -4.85 -8.38
N ASP A 28 -15.92 -5.58 -8.25
CA ASP A 28 -15.98 -6.87 -7.56
C ASP A 28 -14.99 -7.91 -8.12
N ARG A 29 -14.73 -7.89 -9.44
CA ARG A 29 -13.78 -8.83 -10.06
C ARG A 29 -12.36 -8.49 -9.68
N SER A 30 -11.99 -7.20 -9.76
CA SER A 30 -10.66 -6.71 -9.39
C SER A 30 -10.37 -6.91 -7.89
N LEU A 31 -11.34 -6.57 -7.03
CA LEU A 31 -11.22 -6.76 -5.58
C LEU A 31 -11.01 -8.23 -5.23
N LYS A 32 -11.82 -9.13 -5.80
CA LYS A 32 -11.69 -10.56 -5.58
C LYS A 32 -10.33 -11.08 -6.03
N TYR A 33 -9.90 -10.72 -7.24
CA TYR A 33 -8.62 -11.19 -7.77
C TYR A 33 -7.45 -10.75 -6.88
N LEU A 34 -7.38 -9.47 -6.51
CA LEU A 34 -6.32 -8.99 -5.61
C LEU A 34 -6.36 -9.72 -4.26
N SER A 35 -7.55 -9.91 -3.66
CA SER A 35 -7.67 -10.61 -2.38
C SER A 35 -7.28 -12.09 -2.41
N GLU A 36 -7.28 -12.72 -3.58
CA GLU A 36 -6.92 -14.14 -3.74
C GLU A 36 -5.44 -14.33 -4.14
N ASN A 37 -4.79 -13.30 -4.69
CA ASN A 37 -3.47 -13.42 -5.32
C ASN A 37 -2.37 -12.55 -4.68
N LEU A 38 -2.71 -11.58 -3.82
CA LEU A 38 -1.71 -10.84 -3.07
C LEU A 38 -1.08 -11.71 -1.98
N GLU A 39 0.25 -11.76 -1.96
CA GLU A 39 1.01 -12.45 -0.91
C GLU A 39 1.12 -11.60 0.36
N ASP A 40 1.04 -10.27 0.24
CA ASP A 40 1.14 -9.32 1.36
C ASP A 40 -0.03 -9.46 2.34
N GLU A 41 0.18 -9.08 3.61
CA GLU A 41 -0.87 -9.09 4.62
C GLU A 41 -2.00 -8.13 4.21
N HIS A 42 -3.21 -8.65 4.00
CA HIS A 42 -4.34 -7.83 3.59
C HIS A 42 -5.68 -8.35 4.11
N THR A 43 -6.68 -7.46 4.12
CA THR A 43 -8.07 -7.77 4.44
C THR A 43 -9.01 -7.01 3.52
N VAL A 44 -10.25 -7.49 3.42
CA VAL A 44 -11.33 -6.79 2.70
C VAL A 44 -12.34 -6.27 3.71
N GLU A 45 -12.53 -4.95 3.73
CA GLU A 45 -13.42 -4.25 4.66
C GLU A 45 -14.30 -3.27 3.87
N ASP A 46 -15.62 -3.39 3.96
CA ASP A 46 -16.58 -2.49 3.29
C ASP A 46 -16.31 -2.27 1.79
N GLY A 47 -15.93 -3.33 1.06
CA GLY A 47 -15.62 -3.27 -0.36
C GLY A 47 -14.28 -2.58 -0.69
N LYS A 48 -13.42 -2.37 0.31
CA LYS A 48 -12.07 -1.84 0.17
C LYS A 48 -11.07 -2.92 0.52
N LEU A 49 -9.91 -2.85 -0.13
CA LEU A 49 -8.77 -3.70 0.19
C LEU A 49 -7.82 -2.93 1.10
N VAL A 50 -7.53 -3.48 2.27
CA VAL A 50 -6.61 -2.90 3.26
C VAL A 50 -5.34 -3.75 3.28
N ILE A 51 -4.21 -3.18 2.89
CA ILE A 51 -2.93 -3.89 2.74
C ILE A 51 -1.94 -3.35 3.76
N THR A 52 -1.29 -4.22 4.52
CA THR A 52 -0.20 -3.88 5.43
C THR A 52 1.11 -4.41 4.89
N MET A 53 2.03 -3.52 4.54
CA MET A 53 3.39 -3.89 4.14
C MET A 53 4.38 -3.59 5.26
N TYR A 54 5.34 -4.51 5.45
CA TYR A 54 6.42 -4.33 6.42
C TYR A 54 7.75 -4.07 5.73
N PHE A 55 8.54 -3.18 6.33
CA PHE A 55 9.82 -2.74 5.80
C PHE A 55 10.89 -2.81 6.89
N THR A 56 12.08 -3.27 6.50
CA THR A 56 13.31 -3.00 7.28
C THR A 56 13.69 -1.53 7.12
N ASP A 57 14.52 -0.97 8.00
CA ASP A 57 14.92 0.45 7.96
C ASP A 57 15.53 0.84 6.60
N LYS A 58 16.23 -0.09 5.95
CA LYS A 58 16.86 0.14 4.63
C LYS A 58 15.85 0.43 3.52
N TYR A 59 14.65 -0.14 3.61
CA TYR A 59 13.63 -0.05 2.57
C TYR A 59 12.43 0.79 3.01
N TYR A 60 12.43 1.31 4.24
CA TYR A 60 11.31 2.10 4.73
C TYR A 60 11.33 3.50 4.11
N PRO A 61 10.30 3.90 3.35
CA PRO A 61 10.33 5.14 2.57
C PRO A 61 10.30 6.40 3.44
N PHE A 62 9.84 6.28 4.70
CA PHE A 62 9.72 7.42 5.61
C PHE A 62 10.86 7.50 6.64
N ILE A 63 11.95 6.74 6.48
CA ILE A 63 13.06 6.72 7.45
C ILE A 63 13.92 8.00 7.46
N SER A 64 13.95 8.73 6.34
CA SER A 64 14.88 9.86 6.18
C SER A 64 14.37 11.14 6.84
N ASP A 65 15.28 11.97 7.36
CA ASP A 65 14.93 13.29 7.89
C ASP A 65 14.20 14.14 6.84
N LEU A 66 14.58 14.02 5.56
CA LEU A 66 13.92 14.72 4.47
C LEU A 66 12.46 14.28 4.30
N ALA A 67 12.15 13.00 4.51
CA ALA A 67 10.79 12.49 4.50
C ALA A 67 9.95 13.10 5.63
N HIS A 68 10.54 13.41 6.79
CA HIS A 68 9.83 14.13 7.84
C HIS A 68 9.47 15.57 7.46
N TYR A 69 10.34 16.28 6.72
CA TYR A 69 10.07 17.65 6.28
C TYR A 69 9.14 17.73 5.06
N ARG A 70 9.14 16.70 4.20
CA ARG A 70 8.37 16.65 2.94
C ARG A 70 7.44 15.43 2.91
N PHE A 71 6.80 15.15 4.03
CA PHE A 71 6.03 13.92 4.22
C PHE A 71 4.98 13.70 3.12
N ASP A 72 4.24 14.74 2.74
CA ASP A 72 3.20 14.64 1.72
C ASP A 72 3.75 14.21 0.36
N ASP A 73 4.96 14.64 -0.01
CA ASP A 73 5.60 14.24 -1.27
C ASP A 73 6.00 12.76 -1.25
N PHE A 74 6.54 12.29 -0.12
CA PHE A 74 6.89 10.88 0.07
C PHE A 74 5.64 10.00 0.12
N LYS A 75 4.60 10.43 0.85
CA LYS A 75 3.31 9.75 0.90
C LYS A 75 2.70 9.62 -0.50
N ALA A 76 2.63 10.71 -1.25
CA ALA A 76 2.09 10.70 -2.61
C ALA A 76 2.89 9.78 -3.54
N ARG A 77 4.22 9.77 -3.40
CA ARG A 77 5.08 8.86 -4.14
C ARG A 77 4.77 7.40 -3.80
N GLU A 78 4.70 7.04 -2.52
CA GLU A 78 4.39 5.67 -2.10
C GLU A 78 2.99 5.21 -2.54
N GLU A 79 2.00 6.11 -2.52
CA GLU A 79 0.66 5.83 -3.05
C GLU A 79 0.69 5.54 -4.56
N ILE A 80 1.51 6.27 -5.33
CA ILE A 80 1.73 6.01 -6.76
C ILE A 80 2.45 4.67 -6.97
N GLU A 81 3.50 4.38 -6.18
CA GLU A 81 4.24 3.12 -6.30
C GLU A 81 3.33 1.91 -6.03
N MET A 82 2.48 1.99 -5.00
CA MET A 82 1.47 0.97 -4.71
C MET A 82 0.38 0.88 -5.80
N LEU A 83 -0.09 2.01 -6.34
CA LEU A 83 -1.04 2.01 -7.47
C LEU A 83 -0.46 1.26 -8.68
N VAL A 84 0.81 1.51 -9.02
CA VAL A 84 1.51 0.85 -10.13
C VAL A 84 1.69 -0.63 -9.85
N TYR A 85 2.11 -0.99 -8.63
CA TYR A 85 2.23 -2.39 -8.20
C TYR A 85 0.91 -3.15 -8.39
N LEU A 86 -0.19 -2.65 -7.84
CA LEU A 86 -1.51 -3.31 -7.95
C LEU A 86 -2.05 -3.32 -9.38
N SER A 87 -1.78 -2.27 -10.16
CA SER A 87 -2.16 -2.24 -11.58
C SER A 87 -1.44 -3.35 -12.35
N GLY A 88 -0.16 -3.61 -12.07
CA GLY A 88 0.59 -4.71 -12.67
C GLY A 88 -0.01 -6.09 -12.34
N PHE A 89 -0.50 -6.30 -11.11
CA PHE A 89 -1.25 -7.52 -10.77
C PHE A 89 -2.53 -7.67 -11.58
N LEU A 90 -3.27 -6.57 -11.77
CA LEU A 90 -4.52 -6.59 -12.51
C LEU A 90 -4.34 -6.75 -14.02
N GLU A 91 -3.15 -6.47 -14.57
CA GLU A 91 -2.87 -6.74 -15.99
C GLU A 91 -2.93 -8.23 -16.32
N ASP A 92 -2.67 -9.12 -15.36
CA ASP A 92 -2.70 -10.58 -15.55
C ASP A 92 -4.13 -11.14 -15.76
N ILE A 93 -5.18 -10.34 -15.53
CA ILE A 93 -6.58 -10.73 -15.74
C ILE A 93 -7.27 -10.08 -16.96
N LEU A 94 -6.55 -9.23 -17.69
CA LEU A 94 -7.03 -8.56 -18.91
C LEU A 94 -6.84 -9.44 -20.14
#